data_AF-A0A7W7CEN0-F1
#
_entry.id   AF-A0A7W7CEN0-F1
#
_cell.length_a   1.000
_cell.length_b   1.000
_cell.length_c   1.000
_cell.angle_alpha   90.00
_cell.angle_beta   90.00
_cell.angle_gamma   90.00
#
_symmetry.space_group_name_H-M   'P 1'
#
loop_
_entity.id
_entity.type
_entity.pdbx_description
1 polymer ?
#
loop_
_entity_poly.entity_id
_entity_poly.type
_entity_poly.pdbx_seq_one_letter_code
_entity_poly.pdbx_strand_id
1 'polypeptide(L)'
;MSTDGAEPPETANSITGEVSGISVQAGVVHGGVHLHANRALAELGQAFDSQSALLRLMADLEAVHRDYLLMFNAVLDQTPDAWAQGEAGFAEQVGKVAKSLRRLRVDFEPVRVRVHALAAAFSEAPLSAPERAFAVAVLKYFPTGEIARTGPPQGAAAAITVSTRTSGTAVLDHLYRALDGELGQELGVLIKDTIAFHQQRWAVVCAAFAALHVA
;
A
#
# COMPACT_ATOMS: atom_id res chain seq x y z
N MET A 1 9.14 68.51 39.02
CA MET A 1 8.32 67.83 40.04
C MET A 1 8.02 66.44 39.52
N SER A 2 8.56 65.44 40.21
CA SER A 2 8.27 64.01 40.02
C SER A 2 6.84 63.68 40.43
N THR A 3 6.26 62.64 39.81
CA THR A 3 5.64 61.42 40.39
C THR A 3 4.98 60.66 39.23
N ASP A 4 5.52 59.52 38.84
CA ASP A 4 5.17 58.15 39.29
C ASP A 4 4.04 57.50 38.48
N GLY A 5 4.42 56.47 37.73
CA GLY A 5 3.98 55.10 37.99
C GLY A 5 2.54 54.70 37.65
N ALA A 6 2.38 53.96 36.55
CA ALA A 6 1.68 52.67 36.52
C ALA A 6 1.62 52.11 35.06
N GLU A 7 2.50 51.15 34.75
CA GLU A 7 2.22 50.13 33.72
C GLU A 7 1.30 49.06 34.31
N PRO A 8 0.34 48.55 33.53
CA PRO A 8 0.26 47.08 33.34
C PRO A 8 -0.32 46.68 31.95
N PRO A 9 -0.44 45.37 31.65
CA PRO A 9 0.63 44.44 31.31
C PRO A 9 0.57 44.01 29.82
N GLU A 10 1.73 43.69 29.25
CA GLU A 10 1.86 42.93 28.01
C GLU A 10 1.17 41.57 28.15
N THR A 11 0.07 41.37 27.41
CA THR A 11 -0.49 40.04 27.19
C THR A 11 0.19 39.44 25.97
N ALA A 12 1.23 38.66 26.25
CA ALA A 12 1.86 37.76 25.32
C ALA A 12 0.86 36.68 24.88
N ASN A 13 0.19 36.87 23.74
CA ASN A 13 -0.50 35.79 23.05
C ASN A 13 0.49 35.06 22.14
N SER A 14 1.31 34.21 22.77
CA SER A 14 2.02 33.12 22.12
C SER A 14 1.00 32.07 21.68
N ILE A 15 0.42 32.26 20.50
CA ILE A 15 -0.28 31.17 19.80
C ILE A 15 0.78 30.45 18.97
N THR A 16 1.54 29.61 19.66
CA THR A 16 2.21 28.46 19.07
C THR A 16 1.12 27.50 18.63
N GLY A 17 0.62 27.69 17.41
CA GLY A 17 -0.12 26.67 16.70
C GLY A 17 0.85 25.56 16.33
N GLU A 18 1.04 24.60 17.24
CA GLU A 18 1.57 23.29 16.88
C GLU A 18 0.69 22.74 15.77
N VAL A 19 1.20 22.78 14.54
CA VAL A 19 0.73 21.91 13.48
C VAL A 19 1.08 20.50 13.96
N SER A 20 0.10 19.85 14.60
CA SER A 20 0.09 18.41 14.79
C SER A 20 0.17 17.78 13.41
N GLY A 21 1.41 17.57 12.95
CA GLY A 21 1.70 16.61 11.91
C GLY A 21 1.08 15.31 12.37
N ILE A 22 0.07 14.85 11.63
CA ILE A 22 -0.49 13.53 11.77
C ILE A 22 0.65 12.58 11.41
N SER A 23 1.42 12.21 12.43
CA SER A 23 2.36 11.11 12.39
C SER A 23 1.54 9.90 11.99
N VAL A 24 1.73 9.45 10.74
CA VAL A 24 1.16 8.23 10.21
C VAL A 24 1.72 7.10 11.07
N GLN A 25 1.02 6.79 12.16
CA GLN A 25 1.40 5.73 13.07
C GLN A 25 1.28 4.39 12.34
N ALA A 26 2.41 3.93 11.83
CA ALA A 26 2.68 2.53 11.50
C ALA A 26 2.74 1.62 12.76
N GLY A 27 2.17 2.05 13.89
CA GLY A 27 2.41 1.47 15.22
C GLY A 27 1.43 0.40 15.67
N VAL A 28 0.29 0.20 14.99
CA VAL A 28 -0.73 -0.79 15.40
C VAL A 28 -0.59 -2.13 14.65
N VAL A 29 0.29 -2.20 13.64
CA VAL A 29 0.35 -3.32 12.69
C VAL A 29 1.00 -4.58 13.29
N HIS A 30 1.91 -4.45 14.27
CA HIS A 30 2.64 -5.61 14.80
C HIS A 30 1.77 -6.55 15.65
N GLY A 31 0.84 -6.04 16.46
CA GLY A 31 0.03 -6.88 17.35
C GLY A 31 -0.90 -7.85 16.63
N GLY A 32 -1.49 -7.43 15.49
CA GLY A 32 -2.37 -8.27 14.67
C GLY A 32 -1.62 -9.36 13.90
N VAL A 33 -0.45 -9.02 13.35
CA VAL A 33 0.37 -9.97 12.57
C VAL A 33 0.81 -11.17 13.44
N HIS A 34 1.21 -10.93 14.69
CA HIS A 34 1.61 -12.00 15.60
C HIS A 34 0.45 -12.91 16.02
N LEU A 35 -0.75 -12.37 16.24
CA LEU A 35 -1.94 -13.15 16.59
C LEU A 35 -2.40 -14.05 15.42
N HIS A 36 -2.35 -13.53 14.19
CA HIS A 36 -2.67 -14.31 12.99
C HIS A 36 -1.59 -15.35 12.67
N ALA A 37 -0.31 -15.02 12.85
CA ALA A 37 0.79 -15.97 12.68
C ALA A 37 0.74 -17.10 13.72
N ASN A 38 0.47 -16.80 14.99
CA ASN A 38 0.35 -17.83 16.02
C ASN A 38 -0.86 -18.75 15.81
N ARG A 39 -1.99 -18.20 15.33
CA ARG A 39 -3.14 -19.02 14.93
C ARG A 39 -2.86 -19.86 13.70
N ALA A 40 -2.20 -19.31 12.68
CA ALA A 40 -1.76 -20.03 11.49
C ALA A 40 -0.79 -21.18 11.84
N LEU A 41 0.16 -20.93 12.74
CA LEU A 41 1.10 -21.93 13.25
C LEU A 41 0.41 -23.00 14.11
N ALA A 42 -0.59 -22.62 14.91
CA ALA A 42 -1.42 -23.56 15.66
C ALA A 42 -2.29 -24.44 14.74
N GLU A 43 -2.80 -23.86 13.65
CA GLU A 43 -3.46 -24.60 12.58
C GLU A 43 -2.47 -25.58 11.92
N LEU A 44 -1.26 -25.13 11.55
CA LEU A 44 -0.18 -25.97 10.99
C LEU A 44 0.30 -27.12 11.88
N GLY A 45 0.13 -27.03 13.20
CA GLY A 45 0.62 -28.02 14.17
C GLY A 45 -0.23 -29.28 14.32
N GLN A 46 -1.46 -29.33 13.79
CA GLN A 46 -2.32 -30.51 13.83
C GLN A 46 -2.39 -31.17 12.45
N ALA A 47 -1.77 -32.36 12.28
CA ALA A 47 -1.89 -33.25 11.11
C ALA A 47 -2.29 -32.53 9.80
N PHE A 48 -1.53 -31.48 9.48
CA PHE A 48 -2.01 -30.44 8.59
C PHE A 48 -1.74 -30.89 7.17
N ASP A 49 -2.80 -31.01 6.38
CA ASP A 49 -2.64 -31.18 4.95
C ASP A 49 -2.12 -29.85 4.37
N SER A 50 -0.79 -29.78 4.19
CA SER A 50 -0.10 -28.62 3.63
C SER A 50 -0.72 -28.23 2.29
N GLN A 51 -1.16 -29.21 1.49
CA GLN A 51 -1.77 -28.97 0.20
C GLN A 51 -3.10 -28.22 0.35
N SER A 52 -4.03 -28.69 1.17
CA SER A 52 -5.30 -28.00 1.44
C SER A 52 -5.10 -26.56 1.94
N ALA A 53 -4.07 -26.33 2.76
CA ALA A 53 -3.82 -25.01 3.30
C ALA A 53 -3.16 -24.06 2.28
N LEU A 54 -2.29 -24.55 1.40
CA LEU A 54 -1.74 -23.78 0.29
C LEU A 54 -2.81 -23.46 -0.77
N LEU A 55 -3.77 -24.37 -1.01
CA LEU A 55 -4.95 -24.09 -1.85
C LEU A 55 -5.78 -22.94 -1.27
N ARG A 56 -5.99 -22.95 0.05
CA ARG A 56 -6.71 -21.87 0.73
C ARG A 56 -5.94 -20.55 0.71
N LEU A 57 -4.62 -20.60 0.85
CA LEU A 57 -3.76 -19.42 0.70
C LEU A 57 -3.89 -18.81 -0.71
N MET A 58 -3.90 -19.65 -1.75
CA MET A 58 -4.12 -19.20 -3.13
C MET A 58 -5.49 -18.56 -3.31
N ALA A 59 -6.56 -19.17 -2.79
CA ALA A 59 -7.92 -18.62 -2.89
C ALA A 59 -8.07 -17.28 -2.15
N ASP A 60 -7.51 -17.15 -0.95
CA ASP A 60 -7.51 -15.89 -0.21
C ASP A 60 -6.69 -14.81 -0.96
N LEU A 61 -5.56 -15.19 -1.57
CA LEU A 61 -4.76 -14.25 -2.37
C LEU A 61 -5.44 -13.84 -3.67
N GLU A 62 -6.17 -14.74 -4.33
CA GLU A 62 -6.97 -14.43 -5.52
C GLU A 62 -8.05 -13.38 -5.19
N ALA A 63 -8.71 -13.52 -4.03
CA ALA A 63 -9.64 -12.51 -3.55
C ALA A 63 -8.95 -11.15 -3.38
N VAL A 64 -7.78 -11.12 -2.73
CA VAL A 64 -6.97 -9.90 -2.60
C VAL A 64 -6.58 -9.32 -3.97
N HIS A 65 -6.18 -10.16 -4.92
CA HIS A 65 -5.79 -9.71 -6.26
C HIS A 65 -6.94 -9.05 -7.00
N ARG A 66 -8.10 -9.73 -7.06
CA ARG A 66 -9.31 -9.20 -7.66
C ARG A 66 -9.72 -7.87 -7.02
N ASP A 67 -9.72 -7.81 -5.68
CA ASP A 67 -10.15 -6.62 -4.95
C ASP A 67 -9.20 -5.44 -5.19
N TYR A 68 -7.89 -5.68 -5.34
CA TYR A 68 -6.92 -4.68 -5.77
C TYR A 68 -7.21 -4.13 -7.17
N LEU A 69 -7.48 -5.01 -8.13
CA LEU A 69 -7.80 -4.59 -9.49
C LEU A 69 -9.10 -3.79 -9.53
N LEU A 70 -10.14 -4.23 -8.82
CA LEU A 70 -11.40 -3.49 -8.72
C LEU A 70 -11.19 -2.10 -8.11
N MET A 71 -10.41 -2.01 -7.01
CA MET A 71 -10.10 -0.76 -6.36
C MET A 71 -9.37 0.21 -7.29
N PHE A 72 -8.28 -0.22 -7.94
CA PHE A 72 -7.50 0.67 -8.79
C PHE A 72 -8.21 1.03 -10.10
N ASN A 73 -8.98 0.12 -10.70
CA ASN A 73 -9.82 0.47 -11.85
C ASN A 73 -10.90 1.48 -11.47
N ALA A 74 -11.60 1.29 -10.34
CA ALA A 74 -12.60 2.24 -9.88
C ALA A 74 -12.00 3.62 -9.58
N VAL A 75 -10.78 3.66 -9.01
CA VAL A 75 -10.03 4.90 -8.79
C VAL A 75 -9.62 5.54 -10.12
N LEU A 76 -9.17 4.75 -11.09
CA LEU A 76 -8.81 5.23 -12.43
C LEU A 76 -10.01 5.87 -13.14
N ASP A 77 -11.16 5.22 -13.13
CA ASP A 77 -12.38 5.71 -13.78
C ASP A 77 -12.89 7.04 -13.20
N GLN A 78 -12.59 7.30 -11.93
CA GLN A 78 -12.97 8.52 -11.22
C GLN A 78 -11.89 9.61 -11.26
N THR A 79 -10.67 9.26 -11.69
CA THR A 79 -9.52 10.15 -11.69
C THR A 79 -9.67 11.19 -12.79
N PRO A 80 -9.68 12.49 -12.45
CA PRO A 80 -9.68 13.54 -13.47
C PRO A 80 -8.36 13.51 -14.23
N ASP A 81 -8.43 13.81 -15.53
CA ASP A 81 -7.24 13.97 -16.32
C ASP A 81 -6.41 15.16 -15.83
N ALA A 82 -5.09 15.13 -16.05
CA ALA A 82 -4.17 16.15 -15.54
C ALA A 82 -4.46 17.57 -16.06
N TRP A 83 -5.06 17.70 -17.25
CA TRP A 83 -5.42 18.98 -17.84
C TRP A 83 -6.60 19.68 -17.12
N ALA A 84 -7.34 18.98 -16.26
CA ALA A 84 -8.46 19.52 -15.49
C ALA A 84 -8.05 20.24 -14.19
N GLN A 85 -6.76 20.38 -13.87
CA GLN A 85 -6.28 20.94 -12.60
C GLN A 85 -6.74 22.40 -12.34
N GLY A 86 -7.09 23.15 -13.39
CA GLY A 86 -7.65 24.50 -13.30
C GLY A 86 -9.18 24.57 -13.33
N GLU A 87 -9.88 23.44 -13.46
CA GLU A 87 -11.33 23.40 -13.58
C GLU A 87 -12.02 23.48 -12.20
N ALA A 88 -13.17 24.16 -12.19
CA ALA A 88 -14.02 24.19 -11.00
C ALA A 88 -14.47 22.76 -10.66
N GLY A 89 -14.13 22.29 -9.45
CA GLY A 89 -14.49 20.95 -8.96
C GLY A 89 -13.36 19.92 -8.97
N PHE A 90 -12.18 20.23 -9.53
CA PHE A 90 -11.02 19.33 -9.52
C PHE A 90 -10.68 18.83 -8.10
N ALA A 91 -10.52 19.75 -7.15
CA ALA A 91 -10.18 19.41 -5.76
C ALA A 91 -11.27 18.56 -5.08
N GLU A 92 -12.55 18.82 -5.40
CA GLU A 92 -13.65 18.01 -4.87
C GLU A 92 -13.58 16.58 -5.41
N GLN A 93 -13.32 16.41 -6.71
CA GLN A 93 -13.23 15.12 -7.35
C GLN A 93 -12.02 14.31 -6.87
N VAL A 94 -10.83 14.92 -6.81
CA VAL A 94 -9.62 14.30 -6.23
C VAL A 94 -9.87 13.91 -4.77
N GLY A 95 -10.54 14.77 -3.99
CA GLY A 95 -10.91 14.47 -2.61
C GLY A 95 -11.86 13.27 -2.48
N LYS A 96 -12.84 13.12 -3.39
CA LYS A 96 -13.72 11.94 -3.45
C LYS A 96 -12.94 10.67 -3.77
N VAL A 97 -12.04 10.72 -4.75
CA VAL A 97 -11.18 9.59 -5.13
C VAL A 97 -10.29 9.17 -3.97
N ALA A 98 -9.63 10.11 -3.29
CA ALA A 98 -8.80 9.83 -2.12
C ALA A 98 -9.59 9.18 -0.97
N LYS A 99 -10.80 9.68 -0.67
CA LYS A 99 -11.68 9.08 0.34
C LYS A 99 -12.09 7.66 -0.03
N SER A 100 -12.44 7.44 -1.29
CA SER A 100 -12.83 6.12 -1.82
C SER A 100 -11.69 5.11 -1.68
N LEU A 101 -10.49 5.48 -2.14
CA LEU A 101 -9.29 4.66 -2.03
C LEU A 101 -8.93 4.38 -0.56
N ARG A 102 -9.05 5.37 0.33
CA ARG A 102 -8.82 5.19 1.76
C ARG A 102 -9.78 4.17 2.37
N ARG A 103 -11.08 4.27 2.08
CA ARG A 103 -12.09 3.33 2.57
C ARG A 103 -11.78 1.90 2.11
N LEU A 104 -11.57 1.71 0.81
CA LEU A 104 -11.28 0.40 0.23
C LEU A 104 -10.02 -0.24 0.86
N ARG A 105 -8.98 0.56 1.10
CA ARG A 105 -7.79 0.06 1.80
C ARG A 105 -8.07 -0.45 3.21
N VAL A 106 -8.90 0.26 3.98
CA VAL A 106 -9.27 -0.16 5.35
C VAL A 106 -10.05 -1.48 5.30
N ASP A 107 -10.99 -1.60 4.39
CA ASP A 107 -11.84 -2.78 4.25
C ASP A 107 -11.03 -4.03 3.89
N PHE A 108 -9.98 -3.87 3.06
CA PHE A 108 -9.16 -4.99 2.57
C PHE A 108 -7.94 -5.32 3.44
N GLU A 109 -7.58 -4.47 4.41
CA GLU A 109 -6.39 -4.66 5.25
C GLU A 109 -6.41 -5.97 6.05
N PRO A 110 -7.52 -6.41 6.68
CA PRO A 110 -7.52 -7.64 7.48
C PRO A 110 -7.19 -8.90 6.67
N VAL A 111 -7.69 -8.99 5.43
CA VAL A 111 -7.43 -10.13 4.55
C VAL A 111 -5.97 -10.12 4.10
N ARG A 112 -5.43 -8.96 3.72
CA ARG A 112 -4.00 -8.82 3.36
C ARG A 112 -3.07 -9.23 4.50
N VAL A 113 -3.34 -8.76 5.71
CA VAL A 113 -2.55 -9.09 6.91
C VAL A 113 -2.56 -10.60 7.15
N ARG A 114 -3.74 -11.23 7.05
CA ARG A 114 -3.87 -12.68 7.22
C ARG A 114 -3.09 -13.46 6.16
N VAL A 115 -3.25 -13.13 4.88
CA VAL A 115 -2.56 -13.81 3.77
C VAL A 115 -1.04 -13.65 3.88
N HIS A 116 -0.57 -12.45 4.22
CA HIS A 116 0.85 -12.20 4.44
C HIS A 116 1.39 -13.04 5.62
N ALA A 117 0.68 -13.05 6.76
CA ALA A 117 1.09 -13.83 7.93
C ALA A 117 1.13 -15.34 7.64
N LEU A 118 0.15 -15.87 6.92
CA LEU A 118 0.13 -17.27 6.49
C LEU A 118 1.32 -17.59 5.57
N ALA A 119 1.55 -16.77 4.55
CA ALA A 119 2.67 -16.96 3.62
C ALA A 119 4.02 -16.91 4.34
N ALA A 120 4.17 -16.03 5.34
CA ALA A 120 5.37 -15.95 6.18
C ALA A 120 5.54 -17.21 7.05
N ALA A 121 4.47 -17.73 7.64
CA ALA A 121 4.54 -18.97 8.39
C ALA A 121 4.93 -20.16 7.49
N PHE A 122 4.38 -20.24 6.28
CA PHE A 122 4.73 -21.28 5.30
C PHE A 122 6.17 -21.17 4.79
N SER A 123 6.71 -19.95 4.60
CA SER A 123 8.08 -19.79 4.11
C SER A 123 9.14 -20.32 5.08
N GLU A 124 8.83 -20.33 6.38
CA GLU A 124 9.70 -20.83 7.45
C GLU A 124 9.42 -22.29 7.83
N ALA A 125 8.26 -22.84 7.46
CA ALA A 125 7.88 -24.21 7.77
C ALA A 125 8.75 -25.26 7.01
N PRO A 126 8.82 -26.52 7.48
CA PRO A 126 9.54 -27.60 6.81
C PRO A 126 8.77 -28.14 5.60
N LEU A 127 8.48 -27.26 4.62
CA LEU A 127 7.83 -27.60 3.36
C LEU A 127 8.82 -28.09 2.31
N SER A 128 8.31 -28.75 1.28
CA SER A 128 9.05 -29.05 0.05
C SER A 128 9.50 -27.77 -0.67
N ALA A 129 10.48 -27.89 -1.56
CA ALA A 129 10.99 -26.73 -2.30
C ALA A 129 9.92 -26.01 -3.15
N PRO A 130 9.02 -26.70 -3.89
CA PRO A 130 7.94 -26.06 -4.63
C PRO A 130 6.95 -25.29 -3.72
N GLU A 131 6.52 -25.90 -2.62
CA GLU A 131 5.61 -25.29 -1.65
C GLU A 131 6.21 -24.02 -1.02
N ARG A 132 7.49 -24.08 -0.63
CA ARG A 132 8.21 -22.91 -0.10
C ARG A 132 8.36 -21.82 -1.16
N ALA A 133 8.66 -22.18 -2.41
CA ALA A 133 8.78 -21.23 -3.52
C ALA A 133 7.45 -20.50 -3.77
N PHE A 134 6.33 -21.20 -3.69
CA PHE A 134 5.00 -20.60 -3.76
C PHE A 134 4.75 -19.63 -2.60
N ALA A 135 5.00 -20.03 -1.34
CA ALA A 135 4.85 -19.14 -0.18
C ALA A 135 5.69 -17.86 -0.31
N VAL A 136 6.93 -17.97 -0.80
CA VAL A 136 7.81 -16.82 -1.07
C VAL A 136 7.25 -15.94 -2.20
N ALA A 137 6.67 -16.52 -3.25
CA ALA A 137 6.01 -15.75 -4.31
C ALA A 137 4.81 -14.96 -3.78
N VAL A 138 4.01 -15.56 -2.90
CA VAL A 138 2.90 -14.87 -2.21
C VAL A 138 3.40 -13.71 -1.35
N LEU A 139 4.50 -13.87 -0.60
CA LEU A 139 5.09 -12.76 0.16
C LEU A 139 5.54 -11.61 -0.75
N LYS A 140 6.19 -11.92 -1.86
CA LYS A 140 6.65 -10.93 -2.85
C LYS A 140 5.51 -10.25 -3.61
N TYR A 141 4.30 -10.83 -3.62
CA TYR A 141 3.13 -10.20 -4.21
C TYR A 141 2.77 -8.89 -3.50
N PHE A 142 2.90 -8.84 -2.18
CA PHE A 142 2.55 -7.65 -1.40
C PHE A 142 3.58 -6.53 -1.60
N PRO A 143 3.16 -5.28 -1.89
CA PRO A 143 4.09 -4.18 -2.04
C PRO A 143 4.70 -3.79 -0.69
N THR A 144 6.03 -3.78 -0.61
CA THR A 144 6.81 -3.33 0.56
C THR A 144 6.98 -1.81 0.61
N GLY A 145 6.41 -1.08 -0.34
CA GLY A 145 6.55 0.37 -0.45
C GLY A 145 7.81 0.82 -1.22
N GLU A 146 8.57 -0.11 -1.80
CA GLU A 146 9.76 0.18 -2.59
C GLU A 146 9.65 -0.41 -3.99
N ILE A 147 9.80 0.42 -5.02
CA ILE A 147 10.04 -0.03 -6.40
C ILE A 147 11.01 0.94 -7.05
N ALA A 148 12.14 0.42 -7.52
CA ALA A 148 12.99 1.10 -8.47
C ALA A 148 12.44 0.87 -9.88
N ARG A 149 12.07 1.93 -10.61
CA ARG A 149 11.99 1.85 -12.07
C ARG A 149 13.40 1.76 -12.63
N THR A 150 13.73 0.66 -13.30
CA THR A 150 14.89 0.59 -14.19
C THR A 150 14.39 0.80 -15.61
N GLY A 151 14.57 2.01 -16.14
CA GLY A 151 14.42 2.30 -17.57
C GLY A 151 15.76 2.07 -18.30
N PRO A 152 15.76 1.86 -19.63
CA PRO A 152 16.99 1.72 -20.40
C PRO A 152 17.80 3.03 -20.35
N PRO A 153 19.15 2.95 -20.36
CA PRO A 153 20.00 4.14 -20.24
C PRO A 153 19.92 4.94 -21.54
N GLN A 154 19.21 6.07 -21.52
CA GLN A 154 19.41 7.11 -22.52
C GLN A 154 20.28 8.20 -21.89
N GLY A 155 21.56 8.20 -22.29
CA GLY A 155 22.45 9.35 -22.20
C GLY A 155 22.81 9.81 -20.79
N ALA A 156 24.00 9.40 -20.34
CA ALA A 156 24.85 10.03 -19.33
C ALA A 156 24.24 11.01 -18.29
N ALA A 157 24.52 10.65 -17.01
CA ALA A 157 24.44 11.42 -15.76
C ALA A 157 23.22 11.10 -14.87
N ALA A 158 23.50 10.27 -13.85
CA ALA A 158 22.63 9.83 -12.77
C ALA A 158 21.30 9.20 -13.20
N ALA A 159 21.19 7.88 -13.05
CA ALA A 159 19.89 7.23 -13.01
C ALA A 159 19.07 7.88 -11.89
N ILE A 160 18.17 8.79 -12.24
CA ILE A 160 17.09 9.20 -11.34
C ILE A 160 16.18 8.00 -11.28
N THR A 161 16.43 7.13 -10.30
CA THR A 161 15.49 6.09 -9.89
C THR A 161 14.23 6.82 -9.43
N VAL A 162 13.27 7.04 -10.33
CA VAL A 162 11.94 7.48 -9.92
C VAL A 162 11.33 6.30 -9.21
N SER A 163 11.47 6.28 -7.89
CA SER A 163 10.89 5.28 -7.01
C SER A 163 9.37 5.42 -7.10
N THR A 164 8.77 4.78 -8.09
CA THR A 164 7.32 4.83 -8.29
C THR A 164 6.78 3.79 -7.34
N ARG A 165 6.53 4.20 -6.10
CA ARG A 165 5.87 3.36 -5.12
C ARG A 165 4.53 2.93 -5.74
N THR A 166 4.35 1.71 -6.23
CA THR A 166 3.05 1.27 -6.76
C THR A 166 2.28 0.54 -5.66
N SER A 167 1.86 1.32 -4.67
CA SER A 167 1.01 0.84 -3.58
C SER A 167 -0.18 1.77 -3.41
N GLY A 168 -1.25 1.29 -2.79
CA GLY A 168 -2.38 2.15 -2.45
C GLY A 168 -1.98 3.35 -1.56
N THR A 169 -0.91 3.24 -0.77
CA THR A 169 -0.33 4.38 -0.02
C THR A 169 0.22 5.43 -0.95
N ALA A 170 0.98 5.02 -1.95
CA ALA A 170 1.60 5.98 -2.84
C ALA A 170 0.61 6.69 -3.74
N VAL A 171 -0.41 5.97 -4.24
CA VAL A 171 -1.50 6.60 -4.98
C VAL A 171 -2.23 7.61 -4.10
N LEU A 172 -2.43 7.32 -2.81
CA LEU A 172 -2.98 8.28 -1.84
C LEU A 172 -2.06 9.48 -1.60
N ASP A 173 -0.76 9.26 -1.41
CA ASP A 173 0.22 10.34 -1.22
C ASP A 173 0.21 11.28 -2.44
N HIS A 174 0.14 10.72 -3.65
CA HIS A 174 0.01 11.50 -4.89
C HIS A 174 -1.32 12.25 -4.99
N LEU A 175 -2.44 11.62 -4.59
CA LEU A 175 -3.74 12.30 -4.53
C LEU A 175 -3.72 13.48 -3.55
N TYR A 176 -3.08 13.35 -2.40
CA TYR A 176 -2.97 14.45 -1.43
C TYR A 176 -2.08 15.57 -1.94
N ARG A 177 -0.91 15.25 -2.54
CA ARG A 177 -0.06 16.26 -3.19
C ARG A 177 -0.77 17.01 -4.32
N ALA A 178 -1.63 16.31 -5.08
CA ALA A 178 -2.46 16.94 -6.10
C ALA A 178 -3.45 17.96 -5.50
N LEU A 179 -3.98 17.71 -4.29
CA LEU A 179 -4.83 18.67 -3.58
C LEU A 179 -4.05 19.90 -3.09
N ASP A 180 -2.75 19.72 -2.79
CA ASP A 180 -1.85 20.81 -2.38
C ASP A 180 -1.28 21.59 -3.58
N GLY A 181 -1.70 21.25 -4.81
CA GLY A 181 -1.25 21.90 -6.05
C GLY A 181 0.06 21.36 -6.62
N GLU A 182 0.64 20.32 -6.02
CA GLU A 182 1.92 19.72 -6.39
C GLU A 182 1.76 18.57 -7.40
N LEU A 183 1.18 18.84 -8.57
CA LEU A 183 0.90 17.81 -9.56
C LEU A 183 2.08 17.59 -10.52
N GLY A 184 3.08 16.85 -10.04
CA GLY A 184 4.28 16.52 -10.82
C GLY A 184 4.14 15.34 -11.79
N GLN A 185 3.07 14.54 -11.70
CA GLN A 185 2.82 13.38 -12.56
C GLN A 185 1.32 13.22 -12.87
N GLU A 186 0.99 12.75 -14.08
CA GLU A 186 -0.37 12.37 -14.45
C GLU A 186 -0.84 11.20 -13.57
N LEU A 187 -1.74 11.49 -12.62
CA LEU A 187 -2.28 10.53 -11.66
C LEU A 187 -2.83 9.26 -12.32
N GLY A 188 -3.47 9.39 -13.49
CA GLY A 188 -3.94 8.27 -14.29
C GLY A 188 -2.83 7.32 -14.75
N VAL A 189 -1.64 7.84 -15.08
CA VAL A 189 -0.47 7.02 -15.45
C VAL A 189 0.01 6.21 -14.23
N LEU A 190 0.13 6.85 -13.07
CA LEU A 190 0.52 6.18 -11.82
C LEU A 190 -0.42 5.01 -11.47
N ILE A 191 -1.72 5.22 -11.62
CA ILE A 191 -2.73 4.18 -11.32
C ILE A 191 -2.62 3.03 -12.32
N LYS A 192 -2.48 3.33 -13.62
CA LYS A 192 -2.27 2.31 -14.68
C LYS A 192 -1.01 1.49 -14.43
N ASP A 193 0.09 2.15 -14.10
CA ASP A 193 1.36 1.49 -13.76
C ASP A 193 1.20 0.58 -12.53
N THR A 194 0.42 1.02 -11.54
CA THR A 194 0.12 0.22 -10.35
C THR A 194 -0.68 -1.04 -10.68
N ILE A 195 -1.69 -0.93 -11.56
CA ILE A 195 -2.45 -2.09 -12.06
C ILE A 195 -1.54 -3.07 -12.79
N ALA A 196 -0.74 -2.58 -13.74
CA ALA A 196 0.16 -3.41 -14.53
C ALA A 196 1.17 -4.16 -13.63
N PHE A 197 1.69 -3.49 -12.61
CA PHE A 197 2.61 -4.10 -11.66
C PHE A 197 1.95 -5.21 -10.82
N HIS A 198 0.71 -5.02 -10.36
CA HIS A 198 -0.04 -6.06 -9.66
C HIS A 198 -0.32 -7.27 -10.56
N GLN A 199 -0.62 -7.06 -11.84
CA GLN A 199 -0.79 -8.13 -12.83
C GLN A 199 0.51 -8.90 -13.06
N GLN A 200 1.65 -8.21 -13.16
CA GLN A 200 2.96 -8.84 -13.30
C GLN A 200 3.28 -9.73 -12.09
N ARG A 201 3.06 -9.23 -10.87
CA ARG A 201 3.28 -10.01 -9.64
C ARG A 201 2.34 -11.22 -9.56
N TRP A 202 1.09 -11.05 -9.99
CA TRP A 202 0.13 -12.14 -10.05
C TRP A 202 0.59 -13.28 -10.97
N ALA A 203 1.15 -12.96 -12.14
CA ALA A 203 1.69 -13.97 -13.04
C ALA A 203 2.80 -14.82 -12.39
N VAL A 204 3.66 -14.21 -11.55
CA VAL A 204 4.70 -14.92 -10.79
C VAL A 204 4.09 -15.88 -9.77
N VAL A 205 3.05 -15.46 -9.05
CA VAL A 205 2.32 -16.31 -8.10
C VAL A 205 1.67 -17.48 -8.82
N CYS A 206 0.97 -17.24 -9.93
CA CYS A 206 0.32 -18.29 -10.71
C CYS A 206 1.31 -19.35 -11.21
N ALA A 207 2.48 -18.92 -11.70
CA ALA A 207 3.52 -19.83 -12.14
C ALA A 207 4.05 -20.70 -10.99
N ALA A 208 4.28 -20.10 -9.82
CA ALA A 208 4.73 -20.84 -8.63
C ALA A 208 3.65 -21.82 -8.12
N PHE A 209 2.38 -21.45 -8.18
CA PHE A 209 1.26 -22.31 -7.79
C PHE A 209 1.08 -23.48 -8.78
N ALA A 210 1.22 -23.24 -10.08
CA ALA A 210 1.15 -24.29 -11.10
C ALA A 210 2.23 -25.36 -10.89
N ALA A 211 3.44 -24.95 -10.47
CA ALA A 211 4.54 -25.86 -10.16
C ALA A 211 4.25 -26.83 -8.99
N LEU A 212 3.26 -26.53 -8.13
CA LEU A 212 2.85 -27.45 -7.06
C LEU A 212 2.18 -28.73 -7.59
N HIS A 213 1.64 -28.70 -8.81
CA HIS A 213 0.87 -29.82 -9.39
C HIS A 213 1.70 -30.68 -10.38
N VAL A 214 2.92 -30.24 -10.68
CA VAL A 214 3.84 -30.92 -11.61
C VAL A 214 4.94 -31.68 -10.85
N ALA A 215 5.07 -31.43 -9.55
CA ALA A 215 6.11 -31.99 -8.67
C ALA A 215 5.68 -33.31 -8.00
#